data_AF-A0A3B9PA17-F1
#
_entry.id   AF-A0A3B9PA17-F1
#
_cell.length_a   1.000
_cell.length_b   1.000
_cell.length_c   1.000
_cell.angle_alpha   90.00
_cell.angle_beta   90.00
_cell.angle_gamma   90.00
#
_symmetry.space_group_name_H-M   'P 1'
#
loop_
_entity.id
_entity.type
_entity.pdbx_description
1 polymer ?
#
loop_
_entity_poly.entity_id
_entity_poly.type
_entity_poly.pdbx_seq_one_letter_code
_entity_poly.pdbx_strand_id
1 'polypeptide(L)'
;MPELPEVETIIRRLKGGGGAPSVLGQKIQTVEVNWAKIIAQPDASQFKQALMDKTIIDARRRGKFMHFPLDEGHLFAHLRMSGDMRLEKKSEPVEPYDRVLLNFLGDQRMVFSNIR
;
A
#
# COMPACT_ATOMS: atom_id res chain seq x y z
N MET A 1 -18.36 0.65 1.47
CA MET A 1 -17.43 1.74 1.13
C MET A 1 -16.79 2.12 2.44
N PRO A 2 -15.47 2.03 2.59
CA PRO A 2 -14.88 2.49 3.84
C PRO A 2 -15.17 3.96 4.05
N GLU A 3 -15.76 4.26 5.21
CA GLU A 3 -16.06 5.64 5.58
C GLU A 3 -14.78 6.38 5.97
N LEU A 4 -14.84 7.71 6.05
CA LEU A 4 -13.70 8.54 6.43
C LEU A 4 -12.97 8.06 7.72
N PRO A 5 -13.68 7.63 8.79
CA PRO A 5 -13.03 7.12 9.99
C PRO A 5 -12.23 5.83 9.78
N GLU A 6 -12.67 4.96 8.86
CA GLU A 6 -12.00 3.69 8.58
C GLU A 6 -10.67 3.92 7.84
N VAL A 7 -10.67 4.80 6.84
CA VAL A 7 -9.45 5.18 6.11
C VAL A 7 -8.44 5.83 7.07
N GLU A 8 -8.92 6.69 7.99
CA GLU A 8 -8.07 7.31 9.01
C GLU A 8 -7.47 6.27 9.96
N THR A 9 -8.25 5.27 10.36
CA THR A 9 -7.80 4.17 11.21
C THR A 9 -6.70 3.36 10.53
N ILE A 10 -6.87 3.04 9.25
CA ILE A 10 -5.85 2.33 8.45
C ILE A 10 -4.57 3.16 8.35
N ILE A 11 -4.67 4.47 8.06
CA ILE A 11 -3.49 5.34 8.00
C ILE A 11 -2.77 5.39 9.35
N ARG A 12 -3.49 5.54 10.46
CA ARG A 12 -2.87 5.54 11.80
C ARG A 12 -2.17 4.22 12.11
N ARG A 13 -2.78 3.09 11.76
CA ARG A 13 -2.16 1.75 11.89
C ARG A 13 -0.89 1.64 11.07
N LEU A 14 -0.93 2.04 9.79
CA LEU A 14 0.24 1.99 8.88
C LEU A 14 1.39 2.90 9.35
N LYS A 15 1.11 3.97 10.11
CA LYS A 15 2.14 4.82 10.71
C LYS A 15 2.75 4.26 12.00
N GLY A 16 2.29 3.09 12.47
CA GLY A 16 2.75 2.44 13.69
C GLY A 16 1.90 2.74 14.94
N GLY A 17 0.68 3.25 14.75
CA GLY A 17 -0.28 3.41 15.86
C GLY A 17 -0.60 2.07 16.53
N GLY A 18 -0.74 2.07 17.85
CA GLY A 18 -1.06 0.87 18.63
C GLY A 18 0.07 -0.14 18.74
N GLY A 19 1.33 0.26 18.52
CA GLY A 19 2.50 -0.62 18.59
C GLY A 19 2.72 -1.48 17.34
N ALA A 20 1.93 -1.25 16.28
CA ALA A 20 2.13 -1.89 14.99
C ALA A 20 3.45 -1.39 14.34
N PRO A 21 4.03 -2.17 13.42
CA PRO A 21 5.13 -1.68 12.61
C PRO A 21 4.71 -0.50 11.73
N SER A 22 5.67 0.35 11.37
CA SER A 22 5.43 1.53 10.54
C SER A 22 5.89 1.30 9.10
N VAL A 23 5.10 1.78 8.16
CA VAL A 23 5.45 1.83 6.73
C VAL A 23 6.43 2.98 6.42
N LEU A 24 6.59 3.93 7.34
CA LEU A 24 7.43 5.10 7.15
C LEU A 24 8.92 4.73 7.14
N GLY A 25 9.67 5.31 6.20
CA GLY A 25 11.08 5.03 5.99
C GLY A 25 11.37 3.69 5.29
N GLN A 26 10.34 2.91 4.95
CA GLN A 26 10.53 1.63 4.27
C GLN A 26 10.85 1.87 2.78
N LYS A 27 11.93 1.26 2.31
CA LYS A 27 12.33 1.26 0.89
C LYS A 27 11.70 0.09 0.15
N ILE A 28 10.99 0.36 -0.95
CA ILE A 28 10.35 -0.64 -1.79
C ILE A 28 11.43 -1.37 -2.60
N GLN A 29 11.56 -2.68 -2.37
CA GLN A 29 12.51 -3.55 -3.06
C GLN A 29 11.89 -4.18 -4.31
N THR A 30 10.68 -4.72 -4.19
CA THR A 30 9.94 -5.29 -5.33
C THR A 30 8.46 -4.97 -5.27
N VAL A 31 7.82 -4.95 -6.44
CA VAL A 31 6.39 -4.67 -6.59
C VAL A 31 5.73 -5.78 -7.39
N GLU A 32 4.78 -6.46 -6.75
CA GLU A 32 3.97 -7.49 -7.37
C GLU A 32 2.57 -6.96 -7.62
N VAL A 33 2.05 -7.20 -8.82
CA VAL A 33 0.70 -6.79 -9.22
C VAL A 33 0.01 -8.03 -9.77
N ASN A 34 -0.82 -8.66 -8.95
CA ASN A 34 -1.53 -9.90 -9.27
C ASN A 34 -2.78 -9.64 -10.12
N TRP A 35 -3.25 -8.39 -10.16
CA TRP A 35 -4.38 -7.99 -11.00
C TRP A 35 -4.18 -6.60 -11.59
N ALA A 36 -3.67 -6.55 -12.83
CA ALA A 36 -3.29 -5.30 -13.50
C ALA A 36 -4.41 -4.25 -13.58
N LYS A 37 -5.68 -4.67 -13.66
CA LYS A 37 -6.85 -3.77 -13.71
C LYS A 37 -7.04 -2.92 -12.45
N ILE A 38 -6.38 -3.27 -11.34
CA ILE A 38 -6.43 -2.47 -10.11
C ILE A 38 -5.61 -1.18 -10.23
N ILE A 39 -4.61 -1.16 -11.12
CA ILE A 39 -3.77 0.02 -11.36
C ILE A 39 -4.54 0.93 -12.30
N ALA A 40 -4.93 2.11 -11.78
CA ALA A 40 -5.67 3.09 -12.57
C ALA A 40 -4.75 3.79 -13.58
N GLN A 41 -3.62 4.31 -13.09
CA GLN A 41 -2.57 4.96 -13.88
C GLN A 41 -1.24 4.85 -13.12
N PRO A 42 -0.10 4.73 -13.81
CA PRO A 42 0.04 4.42 -15.24
C PRO A 42 -0.34 2.95 -15.54
N ASP A 43 0.16 2.33 -16.61
CA ASP A 43 0.02 0.88 -16.76
C ASP A 43 0.81 0.13 -15.67
N ALA A 44 0.47 -1.15 -15.44
CA ALA A 44 1.05 -1.93 -14.35
C ALA A 44 2.57 -2.11 -14.46
N SER A 45 3.16 -2.10 -15.66
CA SER A 45 4.61 -2.21 -15.85
C SER A 45 5.31 -0.92 -15.41
N GLN A 46 4.82 0.21 -15.92
CA GLN A 46 5.31 1.54 -15.55
C GLN A 46 5.13 1.81 -14.06
N PHE A 47 4.01 1.36 -13.49
CA PHE A 47 3.73 1.48 -12.06
C PHE A 47 4.78 0.74 -11.21
N LYS A 48 5.13 -0.50 -11.58
CA LYS A 48 6.19 -1.26 -10.90
C LYS A 48 7.52 -0.53 -10.97
N GLN A 49 7.91 -0.07 -12.16
CA GLN A 49 9.18 0.64 -12.36
C GLN A 49 9.24 1.95 -11.58
N ALA A 50 8.16 2.72 -11.52
CA ALA A 50 8.11 3.99 -10.81
C ALA A 50 8.23 3.85 -9.29
N LEU A 51 7.87 2.69 -8.74
CA LEU A 51 7.88 2.42 -7.29
C LEU A 51 9.13 1.69 -6.81
N MET A 52 9.83 0.96 -7.66
CA MET A 52 11.07 0.28 -7.28
C MET A 52 12.09 1.29 -6.76
N ASP A 53 12.80 0.88 -5.70
CA ASP A 53 13.81 1.66 -5.00
C ASP A 53 13.33 2.96 -4.34
N LYS A 54 12.03 3.24 -4.31
CA LYS A 54 11.47 4.42 -3.63
C LYS A 54 11.23 4.17 -2.15
N THR A 55 11.37 5.22 -1.36
CA THR A 55 11.15 5.19 0.10
C THR A 55 9.84 5.87 0.46
N ILE A 56 9.01 5.24 1.30
CA ILE A 56 7.77 5.86 1.78
C ILE A 56 8.10 6.87 2.88
N ILE A 57 7.80 8.14 2.65
CA ILE A 57 8.13 9.25 3.56
C ILE A 57 7.00 9.53 4.54
N ASP A 58 5.75 9.40 4.09
CA ASP A 58 4.58 9.60 4.93
C ASP A 58 3.42 8.70 4.48
N ALA A 59 2.40 8.62 5.32
CA ALA A 59 1.10 8.04 5.01
C ALA A 59 0.03 9.03 5.48
N ARG A 60 -0.81 9.48 4.56
CA ARG A 60 -1.80 10.54 4.79
C ARG A 60 -3.14 10.13 4.22
N ARG A 61 -4.20 10.76 4.72
CA ARG A 61 -5.53 10.66 4.13
C ARG A 61 -5.88 11.96 3.43
N ARG A 62 -6.43 11.86 2.21
CA ARG A 62 -7.04 12.98 1.49
C ARG A 62 -8.45 12.59 1.06
N GLY A 63 -9.46 13.00 1.83
CA GLY A 63 -10.83 12.55 1.63
C GLY A 63 -10.91 11.02 1.78
N LYS A 64 -11.27 10.33 0.69
CA LYS A 64 -11.38 8.87 0.60
C LYS A 64 -10.12 8.18 0.05
N PHE A 65 -9.07 8.95 -0.23
CA PHE A 65 -7.80 8.44 -0.72
C PHE A 65 -6.80 8.29 0.43
N MET A 66 -6.03 7.21 0.36
CA MET A 66 -4.75 7.07 1.05
C MET A 66 -3.66 7.62 0.14
N HIS A 67 -2.81 8.47 0.69
CA HIS A 67 -1.72 9.15 -0.01
C HIS A 67 -0.41 8.79 0.69
N PHE A 68 0.51 8.20 -0.07
CA PHE A 68 1.84 7.86 0.37
C PHE A 68 2.85 8.72 -0.42
N PRO A 69 3.30 9.85 0.14
CA PRO A 69 4.47 10.54 -0.37
C PRO A 69 5.69 9.62 -0.37
N LEU A 70 6.42 9.61 -1.48
CA LEU A 70 7.69 8.92 -1.62
C LEU A 70 8.83 9.95 -1.58
N ASP A 71 10.07 9.48 -1.47
CA ASP A 71 11.26 10.31 -1.70
C ASP A 71 11.27 10.94 -3.09
N GLU A 72 10.74 10.20 -4.08
CA GLU A 72 10.43 10.71 -5.41
C GLU A 72 9.05 10.26 -5.87
N GLY A 73 8.14 11.22 -6.06
CA GLY A 73 6.78 10.97 -6.54
C GLY A 73 5.75 10.70 -5.44
N HIS A 74 4.59 10.19 -5.86
CA HIS A 74 3.45 9.96 -4.98
C HIS A 74 2.70 8.70 -5.36
N LEU A 75 2.32 7.90 -4.35
CA LEU A 75 1.43 6.77 -4.50
C LEU A 75 0.07 7.10 -3.88
N PHE A 76 -1.00 6.91 -4.64
CA PHE A 76 -2.38 7.06 -4.16
C PHE A 76 -3.12 5.72 -4.24
N ALA A 77 -3.91 5.43 -3.22
CA ALA A 77 -4.77 4.25 -3.17
C ALA A 77 -6.18 4.63 -2.71
N HIS A 78 -7.18 3.91 -3.22
CA HIS A 78 -8.58 4.10 -2.85
C HIS A 78 -9.23 2.74 -2.57
N LEU A 79 -9.76 2.56 -1.35
CA LEU A 79 -10.28 1.27 -0.89
C LEU A 79 -11.59 0.82 -1.57
N ARG A 80 -12.31 1.74 -2.21
CA ARG A 80 -13.59 1.47 -2.90
C ARG A 80 -14.61 0.83 -1.94
N MET A 81 -15.08 -0.38 -2.20
CA MET A 81 -16.13 -1.03 -1.39
C MET A 81 -15.58 -2.09 -0.44
N SER A 82 -14.54 -2.81 -0.86
CA SER A 82 -14.02 -4.02 -0.21
C SER A 82 -12.48 -4.07 -0.17
N GLY A 83 -11.83 -2.93 -0.45
CA GLY A 83 -10.39 -2.84 -0.38
C GLY A 83 -9.92 -2.70 1.06
N ASP A 84 -8.76 -3.27 1.36
CA ASP A 84 -8.02 -3.05 2.61
C ASP A 84 -6.53 -2.83 2.30
N MET A 85 -5.83 -2.23 3.27
CA MET A 85 -4.37 -2.02 3.22
C MET A 85 -3.74 -2.42 4.54
N ARG A 86 -2.80 -3.35 4.49
CA ARG A 86 -2.14 -3.89 5.68
C ARG A 86 -0.63 -3.99 5.51
N LEU A 87 0.07 -4.01 6.63
CA LEU A 87 1.50 -4.25 6.73
C LEU A 87 1.70 -5.59 7.44
N GLU A 88 2.47 -6.48 6.84
CA GLU A 88 2.69 -7.84 7.34
C GLU A 88 4.09 -8.32 7.02
N LYS A 89 4.48 -9.49 7.54
CA LYS A 89 5.75 -10.11 7.19
C LYS A 89 5.68 -10.72 5.79
N LYS A 90 6.79 -10.67 5.05
CA LYS A 90 6.93 -11.32 3.74
C LYS A 90 6.73 -12.84 3.80
N SER A 91 6.97 -13.44 4.97
CA SER A 91 6.77 -14.87 5.22
C SER A 91 5.31 -15.29 5.25
N GLU A 92 4.38 -14.34 5.42
CA GLU A 92 2.95 -14.65 5.39
C GLU A 92 2.53 -15.11 3.98
N PRO A 93 1.61 -16.08 3.87
CA PRO A 93 1.11 -16.52 2.57
C PRO A 93 0.42 -15.36 1.84
N VAL A 94 0.46 -15.39 0.51
CA VAL A 94 -0.28 -14.44 -0.32
C VAL A 94 -1.71 -14.93 -0.46
N GLU A 95 -2.67 -14.08 -0.13
CA GLU A 95 -4.09 -14.43 -0.16
C GLU A 95 -4.71 -14.23 -1.56
N PRO A 96 -5.79 -14.95 -1.92
CA PRO A 96 -6.39 -14.89 -3.26
C PRO A 96 -6.80 -13.48 -3.74
N TYR A 97 -7.09 -12.58 -2.80
CA TYR A 97 -7.54 -11.22 -3.09
C TYR A 97 -6.43 -10.17 -2.90
N ASP A 98 -5.19 -10.58 -2.65
CA ASP A 98 -4.04 -9.68 -2.61
C ASP A 98 -3.68 -9.25 -4.02
N ARG A 99 -3.93 -7.98 -4.34
CA ARG A 99 -3.84 -7.45 -5.71
C ARG A 99 -2.51 -6.77 -5.96
N VAL A 100 -1.98 -6.07 -4.96
CA VAL A 100 -0.68 -5.38 -5.04
C VAL A 100 0.10 -5.66 -3.76
N LEU A 101 1.35 -6.11 -3.92
CA LEU A 101 2.28 -6.32 -2.82
C LEU A 101 3.50 -5.44 -3.05
N LEU A 102 3.83 -4.62 -2.06
CA LEU A 102 5.05 -3.81 -2.01
C LEU A 102 5.98 -4.45 -0.99
N ASN A 103 6.97 -5.22 -1.46
CA ASN A 103 7.95 -5.86 -0.62
C ASN A 103 9.03 -4.84 -0.28
N PHE A 104 9.24 -4.56 1.01
CA PHE A 104 10.25 -3.60 1.44
C PHE A 104 11.64 -4.25 1.53
N LEU A 105 12.72 -3.49 1.76
CA LEU A 105 14.05 -4.07 1.92
C LEU A 105 14.14 -5.01 3.14
N GLY A 106 13.41 -4.71 4.22
CA GLY A 106 13.32 -5.53 5.43
C GLY A 106 12.48 -6.80 5.28
N ASP A 107 11.98 -7.33 6.39
CA ASP A 107 11.14 -8.53 6.43
C ASP A 107 9.64 -8.25 6.20
N GLN A 108 9.28 -6.98 5.94
CA GLN A 108 7.89 -6.54 5.82
C GLN A 108 7.47 -6.30 4.37
N ARG A 109 6.16 -6.38 4.15
CA ARG A 109 5.49 -5.98 2.91
C ARG A 109 4.20 -5.23 3.21
N MET A 110 3.87 -4.24 2.40
CA MET A 110 2.55 -3.60 2.40
C MET A 110 1.69 -4.25 1.33
N VAL A 111 0.47 -4.66 1.69
CA VAL A 111 -0.44 -5.39 0.82
C VAL A 111 -1.74 -4.63 0.67
N PHE A 112 -2.14 -4.44 -0.59
CA PHE A 112 -3.47 -3.98 -0.96
C PHE A 112 -4.30 -5.18 -1.43
N SER A 113 -5.36 -5.48 -0.70
CA SER A 113 -6.32 -6.52 -1.06
C SER A 113 -7.62 -5.89 -1.54
N ASN A 114 -8.29 -6.55 -2.47
CA ASN A 114 -9.64 -6.18 -2.88
C ASN A 114 -10.36 -7.37 -3.51
N ILE A 115 -11.52 -7.73 -2.96
CA ILE A 115 -12.36 -8.83 -3.43
C ILE A 115 -12.95 -8.53 -4.81
N ARG A 116 -13.31 -7.27 -5.07
CA ARG A 116 -14.06 -6.84 -6.26
C ARG A 116 -13.18 -6.18 -7.31
#